data_AF-A0A1V5B3E3-F1
#
_entry.id   AF-A0A1V5B3E3-F1
#
_cell.length_a   1.000
_cell.length_b   1.000
_cell.length_c   1.000
_cell.angle_alpha   90.00
_cell.angle_beta   90.00
_cell.angle_gamma   90.00
#
_symmetry.space_group_name_H-M   'P 1'
#
loop_
_entity.id
_entity.type
_entity.pdbx_description
1 polymer ?
#
loop_
_entity_poly.entity_id
_entity_poly.type
_entity_poly.pdbx_seq_one_letter_code
_entity_poly.pdbx_strand_id
1 'polypeptide(L)'
;MSVPENFLLFLSAHRDCSEKLVALADGLTADEIEISVDAKALRLKRMVKDVMAEAHRLKGFVRLKPLGPRILYGYLRPRHRIGWLISDHFALRNPEMIVVLGNGCESWASLSSGGRIMHHHGHSMPEVLEKLKTAFSGSDDEDLEGIWRIYYESQCSLKRRNPEAFHRRMPERDLKSCGSTTARDGNCTRLDDFFG
;
A
#
# COMPACT_ATOMS: atom_id res chain seq x y z
N MET A 1 -14.56 8.28 8.07
CA MET A 1 -13.59 7.62 8.95
C MET A 1 -13.39 8.51 10.16
N SER A 2 -13.65 7.98 11.36
CA SER A 2 -13.31 8.63 12.64
C SER A 2 -11.80 8.58 12.86
N VAL A 3 -11.29 9.49 13.68
CA VAL A 3 -9.91 9.40 14.19
C VAL A 3 -9.79 8.13 15.05
N PRO A 4 -8.77 7.28 14.82
CA PRO A 4 -8.58 6.05 15.58
C PRO A 4 -7.79 6.32 16.87
N GLU A 5 -7.87 5.43 17.86
CA GLU A 5 -7.10 5.56 19.11
C GLU A 5 -5.59 5.71 18.88
N ASN A 6 -5.04 4.95 17.93
CA ASN A 6 -3.63 5.04 17.54
C ASN A 6 -3.35 6.15 16.53
N PHE A 7 -4.06 7.29 16.58
CA PHE A 7 -3.92 8.37 15.59
C PHE A 7 -2.49 8.92 15.51
N LEU A 8 -1.70 8.88 16.60
CA LEU A 8 -0.30 9.32 16.61
C LEU A 8 0.55 8.57 15.58
N LEU A 9 0.26 7.29 15.34
CA LEU A 9 0.90 6.47 14.31
C LEU A 9 0.62 6.99 12.90
N PHE A 10 -0.64 7.35 12.64
CA PHE A 10 -1.04 7.94 11.37
C PHE A 10 -0.50 9.35 11.22
N LEU A 11 -0.50 10.13 12.29
CA LEU A 11 0.02 11.49 12.30
C LEU A 11 1.52 11.51 11.99
N SER A 12 2.31 10.66 12.64
CA SER A 12 3.76 10.57 12.38
C SER A 12 4.08 10.10 10.96
N ALA A 13 3.24 9.24 10.39
CA ALA A 13 3.35 8.79 9.01
C ALA A 13 3.04 9.90 7.98
N HIS A 14 2.30 10.96 8.35
CA HIS A 14 2.03 12.07 7.43
C HIS A 14 3.34 12.77 7.02
N ARG A 15 3.51 12.99 5.71
CA ARG A 15 4.76 13.52 5.12
C ARG A 15 5.19 14.88 5.69
N ASP A 16 4.20 15.74 5.97
CA ASP A 16 4.38 17.11 6.46
C ASP A 16 4.37 17.17 8.01
N CYS A 17 4.45 16.02 8.68
CA CYS A 17 4.46 15.95 10.14
C CYS A 17 5.87 16.14 10.70
N SER A 18 5.99 17.02 11.70
CA SER A 18 7.20 17.26 12.47
C SER A 18 7.11 16.65 13.86
N GLU A 19 8.25 16.36 14.47
CA GLU A 19 8.32 15.82 15.84
C GLU A 19 7.61 16.72 16.86
N LYS A 20 7.70 18.05 16.66
CA LYS A 20 6.97 19.03 17.49
C LYS A 20 5.46 18.85 17.42
N LEU A 21 4.91 18.52 16.25
CA LEU A 21 3.48 18.29 16.09
C LEU A 21 3.04 16.98 16.76
N VAL A 22 3.88 15.94 16.72
CA VAL A 22 3.61 14.68 17.43
C VAL A 22 3.64 14.91 18.94
N ALA A 23 4.66 15.60 19.46
CA ALA A 23 4.77 15.91 20.88
C ALA A 23 3.59 16.78 21.40
N LEU A 24 3.11 17.72 20.58
CA LEU A 24 1.92 18.50 20.91
C LEU A 24 0.64 17.66 20.93
N ALA A 25 0.59 16.58 20.16
CA ALA A 25 -0.58 15.72 20.06
C ALA A 25 -0.56 14.56 21.08
N ASP A 26 0.59 14.27 21.68
CA ASP A 26 0.81 13.15 22.62
C ASP A 26 -0.05 13.27 23.90
N GLY A 27 -0.49 14.48 24.24
CA GLY A 27 -1.40 14.73 25.36
C GLY A 27 -2.89 14.76 25.01
N LEU A 28 -3.26 14.49 23.75
CA LEU A 28 -4.65 14.56 23.29
C LEU A 28 -5.19 13.16 23.02
N THR A 29 -6.46 12.97 23.33
CA THR A 29 -7.23 11.76 22.99
C THR A 29 -7.82 11.86 21.57
N ALA A 30 -8.16 10.71 21.00
CA ALA A 30 -8.80 10.64 19.69
C ALA A 30 -10.14 11.43 19.66
N ASP A 31 -10.93 11.33 20.73
CA ASP A 31 -12.21 12.03 20.87
C ASP A 31 -12.06 13.55 20.95
N GLU A 32 -11.07 14.04 21.71
CA GLU A 32 -10.76 15.47 21.79
C GLU A 32 -10.40 16.03 20.42
N ILE A 33 -9.62 15.30 19.61
CA ILE A 33 -9.28 15.70 18.24
C ILE A 33 -10.50 15.62 17.32
N GLU A 34 -11.38 14.64 17.48
CA GLU A 34 -12.54 14.46 16.62
C GLU A 34 -13.60 15.55 16.87
N ILE A 35 -13.82 15.96 18.12
CA ILE A 35 -14.85 16.94 18.50
C ILE A 35 -14.33 18.38 18.43
N SER A 36 -13.02 18.61 18.61
CA SER A 36 -12.47 19.96 18.69
C SER A 36 -12.67 20.79 17.41
N VAL A 37 -12.97 22.08 17.63
CA VAL A 37 -13.09 23.11 16.59
C VAL A 37 -11.84 23.99 16.50
N ASP A 38 -10.85 23.78 17.37
CA ASP A 38 -9.60 24.53 17.34
C ASP A 38 -8.85 24.29 16.02
N ALA A 39 -8.26 25.35 15.47
CA ALA A 39 -7.60 25.29 14.18
C ALA A 39 -6.44 24.27 14.15
N LYS A 40 -5.73 24.08 15.27
CA LYS A 40 -4.63 23.09 15.36
C LYS A 40 -5.20 21.67 15.40
N ALA A 41 -6.21 21.43 16.23
CA ALA A 41 -6.87 20.12 16.30
C ALA A 41 -7.49 19.72 14.95
N LEU A 42 -8.14 20.66 14.25
CA LEU A 42 -8.67 20.45 12.91
C LEU A 42 -7.56 20.11 11.90
N ARG A 43 -6.38 20.73 12.02
CA ARG A 43 -5.22 20.40 11.18
C ARG A 43 -4.72 18.98 11.44
N LEU A 44 -4.55 18.59 12.71
CA LEU A 44 -4.15 17.23 13.09
C LEU A 44 -5.14 16.19 12.56
N LYS A 45 -6.44 16.44 12.77
CA LYS A 45 -7.54 15.61 12.27
C LYS A 45 -7.47 15.42 10.76
N ARG A 46 -7.23 16.48 9.99
CA ARG A 46 -7.06 16.40 8.52
C ARG A 46 -5.86 15.54 8.15
N MET A 47 -4.71 15.75 8.79
CA MET A 47 -3.49 14.96 8.51
C MET A 47 -3.71 13.47 8.78
N VAL A 48 -4.34 13.13 9.92
CA VAL A 48 -4.67 11.73 10.24
C VAL A 48 -5.61 11.15 9.17
N LYS A 49 -6.69 11.85 8.83
CA LYS A 49 -7.67 11.37 7.83
C LYS A 49 -7.06 11.23 6.44
N ASP A 50 -6.12 12.10 6.06
CA ASP A 50 -5.37 12.00 4.81
C ASP A 50 -4.57 10.69 4.73
N VAL A 51 -3.82 10.37 5.78
CA VAL A 51 -3.02 9.14 5.87
C VAL A 51 -3.91 7.91 5.88
N MET A 52 -4.97 7.91 6.67
CA MET A 52 -5.92 6.80 6.74
C MET A 52 -6.61 6.56 5.38
N ALA A 53 -7.01 7.63 4.70
CA ALA A 53 -7.68 7.52 3.42
C ALA A 53 -6.74 6.96 2.33
N GLU A 54 -5.49 7.41 2.31
CA GLU A 54 -4.47 6.82 1.43
C GLU A 54 -4.24 5.35 1.77
N ALA A 55 -3.99 5.02 3.03
CA ALA A 55 -3.75 3.63 3.45
C ALA A 55 -4.92 2.70 3.11
N HIS A 56 -6.15 3.16 3.29
CA HIS A 56 -7.34 2.40 2.92
C HIS A 56 -7.40 2.10 1.42
N ARG A 57 -7.08 3.08 0.56
CA ARG A 57 -7.04 2.88 -0.89
C ARG A 57 -5.91 1.93 -1.28
N LEU A 58 -4.70 2.15 -0.79
CA LEU A 58 -3.55 1.29 -1.13
C LEU A 58 -3.78 -0.17 -0.74
N LYS A 59 -4.36 -0.45 0.44
CA LYS A 59 -4.75 -1.81 0.85
C LYS A 59 -5.73 -2.48 -0.13
N GLY A 60 -6.61 -1.71 -0.76
CA GLY A 60 -7.60 -2.24 -1.71
C GLY A 60 -7.10 -2.39 -3.14
N PHE A 61 -6.08 -1.64 -3.54
CA PHE A 61 -5.70 -1.50 -4.95
C PHE A 61 -4.28 -1.96 -5.31
N VAL A 62 -3.38 -2.09 -4.32
CA VAL A 62 -2.08 -2.73 -4.55
C VAL A 62 -2.30 -4.16 -5.04
N ARG A 63 -1.61 -4.52 -6.13
CA ARG A 63 -1.68 -5.84 -6.74
C ARG A 63 -0.40 -6.60 -6.43
N LEU A 64 -0.57 -7.77 -5.83
CA LEU A 64 0.53 -8.67 -5.53
C LEU A 64 0.67 -9.68 -6.66
N LYS A 65 1.90 -9.94 -7.06
CA LYS A 65 2.31 -11.02 -7.94
C LYS A 65 3.15 -12.02 -7.14
N PRO A 66 2.99 -13.32 -7.36
CA PRO A 66 3.88 -14.31 -6.76
C PRO A 66 5.27 -14.20 -7.39
N LEU A 67 6.30 -14.51 -6.59
CA LEU A 67 7.65 -14.72 -7.06
C LEU A 67 8.19 -15.99 -6.40
N GLY A 68 8.04 -17.12 -7.09
CA GLY A 68 8.30 -18.42 -6.51
C GLY A 68 7.35 -18.74 -5.33
N PRO A 69 7.68 -19.73 -4.49
CA PRO A 69 6.72 -20.32 -3.56
C PRO A 69 6.46 -19.51 -2.28
N ARG A 70 7.33 -18.54 -1.95
CA ARG A 70 7.32 -17.87 -0.64
C ARG A 70 7.26 -16.34 -0.69
N ILE A 71 7.25 -15.75 -1.87
CA ILE A 71 7.34 -14.29 -2.02
C ILE A 71 6.13 -13.78 -2.78
N LEU A 72 5.56 -12.70 -2.27
CA LEU A 72 4.57 -11.88 -2.96
C LEU A 72 5.18 -10.49 -3.13
N TYR A 73 5.12 -9.92 -4.32
CA TYR A 73 5.64 -8.58 -4.57
C TYR A 73 4.65 -7.69 -5.30
N GLY A 74 4.77 -6.37 -5.13
CA GLY A 74 3.87 -5.42 -5.76
C GLY A 74 4.42 -4.01 -5.79
N TYR A 75 3.98 -3.22 -6.77
CA TYR A 75 4.37 -1.83 -6.85
C TYR A 75 3.69 -1.00 -5.75
N LEU A 76 4.48 -0.17 -5.09
CA LEU A 76 4.01 0.79 -4.09
C LEU A 76 4.86 2.05 -4.12
N ARG A 77 4.19 3.20 -4.23
CA ARG A 77 4.80 4.53 -4.09
C ARG A 77 3.85 5.45 -3.32
N PRO A 78 3.84 5.36 -1.98
CA PRO A 78 2.94 6.14 -1.16
C PRO A 78 3.42 7.60 -1.07
N ARG A 79 2.49 8.53 -0.90
CA ARG A 79 2.77 9.94 -0.61
C ARG A 79 3.19 10.14 0.84
N HIS A 80 2.60 9.37 1.73
CA HIS A 80 2.92 9.36 3.16
C HIS A 80 3.86 8.20 3.50
N ARG A 81 4.47 8.26 4.69
CA ARG A 81 5.41 7.25 5.20
C ARG A 81 4.64 6.03 5.73
N ILE A 82 3.85 5.41 4.87
CA ILE A 82 2.92 4.32 5.19
C ILE A 82 3.29 2.98 4.54
N GLY A 83 4.42 2.87 3.84
CA GLY A 83 4.77 1.63 3.13
C GLY A 83 4.77 0.39 4.02
N TRP A 84 5.34 0.51 5.24
CA TRP A 84 5.32 -0.53 6.28
C TRP A 84 3.89 -0.92 6.70
N LEU A 85 2.98 0.05 6.81
CA LEU A 85 1.59 -0.21 7.20
C LEU A 85 0.85 -1.03 6.13
N ILE A 86 1.22 -0.84 4.86
CA ILE A 86 0.64 -1.58 3.74
C ILE A 86 1.28 -2.97 3.64
N SER A 87 2.61 -3.08 3.74
CA SER A 87 3.30 -4.37 3.67
C SER A 87 2.90 -5.29 4.83
N ASP A 88 2.81 -4.76 6.06
CA ASP A 88 2.38 -5.52 7.25
C ASP A 88 0.93 -6.01 7.10
N HIS A 89 0.05 -5.19 6.52
CA HIS A 89 -1.34 -5.60 6.26
C HIS A 89 -1.43 -6.81 5.35
N PHE A 90 -0.61 -6.86 4.29
CA PHE A 90 -0.59 -7.99 3.38
C PHE A 90 0.13 -9.20 3.97
N ALA A 91 1.22 -9.02 4.73
CA ALA A 91 1.92 -10.11 5.39
C ALA A 91 1.02 -10.81 6.42
N LEU A 92 0.24 -10.05 7.20
CA LEU A 92 -0.75 -10.62 8.13
C LEU A 92 -1.83 -11.46 7.43
N ARG A 93 -2.18 -11.14 6.19
CA ARG A 93 -3.18 -11.86 5.40
C ARG A 93 -2.60 -13.07 4.66
N ASN A 94 -1.29 -13.15 4.56
CA ASN A 94 -0.57 -14.24 3.90
C ASN A 94 0.52 -14.75 4.86
N PRO A 95 0.16 -15.44 5.96
CA PRO A 95 1.13 -15.98 6.91
C PRO A 95 2.18 -16.85 6.19
N GLU A 96 3.42 -16.80 6.68
CA GLU A 96 4.57 -17.52 6.12
C GLU A 96 5.04 -17.06 4.72
N MET A 97 4.39 -16.05 4.13
CA MET A 97 4.82 -15.42 2.88
C MET A 97 5.56 -14.11 3.17
N ILE A 98 6.66 -13.89 2.44
CA ILE A 98 7.39 -12.63 2.43
C ILE A 98 6.67 -11.68 1.45
N VAL A 99 6.13 -10.59 1.96
CA VAL A 99 5.52 -9.55 1.13
C VAL A 99 6.50 -8.42 0.89
N VAL A 100 6.84 -8.14 -0.36
CA VAL A 100 7.75 -7.07 -0.78
C VAL A 100 6.98 -6.03 -1.58
N LEU A 101 6.82 -4.84 -1.03
CA LEU A 101 6.21 -3.71 -1.72
C LEU A 101 7.27 -2.66 -2.01
N GLY A 102 7.22 -2.01 -3.16
CA GLY A 102 8.17 -0.93 -3.41
C GLY A 102 8.15 -0.40 -4.83
N ASN A 103 9.16 0.38 -5.12
CA ASN A 103 9.40 0.97 -6.42
C ASN A 103 10.91 0.95 -6.73
N GLY A 104 11.34 1.65 -7.78
CA GLY A 104 12.75 1.71 -8.16
C GLY A 104 13.69 2.36 -7.14
N CYS A 105 13.17 3.04 -6.10
CA CYS A 105 13.97 3.79 -5.13
C CYS A 105 13.94 3.21 -3.72
N GLU A 106 12.84 2.59 -3.31
CA GLU A 106 12.61 2.12 -1.94
C GLU A 106 11.76 0.85 -1.92
N SER A 107 11.88 0.09 -0.84
CA SER A 107 11.11 -1.13 -0.62
C SER A 107 10.80 -1.40 0.84
N TRP A 108 9.67 -2.06 1.07
CA TRP A 108 9.19 -2.54 2.35
C TRP A 108 8.93 -4.04 2.25
N ALA A 109 9.67 -4.82 3.01
CA ALA A 109 9.48 -6.25 3.12
C ALA A 109 8.86 -6.58 4.48
N SER A 110 7.81 -7.39 4.51
CA SER A 110 7.16 -7.84 5.75
C SER A 110 6.90 -9.34 5.72
N LEU A 111 7.09 -10.02 6.84
CA LEU A 111 6.80 -11.44 7.06
C LEU A 111 6.03 -11.59 8.37
N SER A 112 4.90 -12.28 8.32
CA SER A 112 4.15 -12.67 9.51
C SER A 112 4.36 -14.16 9.77
N SER A 113 5.01 -14.50 10.89
CA SER A 113 5.25 -15.89 11.31
C SER A 113 5.10 -16.03 12.82
N GLY A 114 4.40 -17.07 13.27
CA GLY A 114 4.22 -17.36 14.70
C GLY A 114 3.58 -16.22 15.51
N GLY A 115 2.71 -15.40 14.89
CA GLY A 115 2.07 -14.25 15.53
C GLY A 115 2.97 -13.02 15.69
N ARG A 116 4.18 -13.02 15.11
CA ARG A 116 5.09 -11.87 15.06
C ARG A 116 5.21 -11.35 13.64
N ILE A 117 5.35 -10.04 13.52
CA ILE A 117 5.64 -9.38 12.25
C ILE A 117 7.10 -8.96 12.25
N MET A 118 7.84 -9.40 11.25
CA MET A 118 9.16 -8.89 10.92
C MET A 118 9.00 -7.97 9.73
N HIS A 119 9.53 -6.75 9.81
CA HIS A 119 9.57 -5.84 8.69
C HIS A 119 10.99 -5.33 8.43
N HIS A 120 11.26 -4.97 7.18
CA HIS A 120 12.50 -4.40 6.74
C HIS A 120 12.23 -3.29 5.74
N HIS A 121 12.92 -2.17 5.90
CA HIS A 121 12.92 -1.08 4.92
C HIS A 121 14.27 -1.10 4.20
N GLY A 122 14.21 -1.33 2.90
CA GLY A 122 15.38 -1.47 2.04
C GLY A 122 15.42 -0.41 0.93
N HIS A 123 16.43 -0.53 0.09
CA HIS A 123 16.61 0.29 -1.11
C HIS A 123 15.69 -0.19 -2.24
N SER A 124 16.13 -0.05 -3.49
CA SER A 124 15.38 -0.39 -4.68
C SER A 124 14.73 -1.79 -4.61
N MET A 125 13.43 -1.88 -4.92
CA MET A 125 12.70 -3.15 -4.94
C MET A 125 13.36 -4.22 -5.83
N PRO A 126 13.81 -3.94 -7.07
CA PRO A 126 14.57 -4.89 -7.88
C PRO A 126 15.75 -5.54 -7.14
N GLU A 127 16.54 -4.77 -6.39
CA GLU A 127 17.70 -5.29 -5.65
C GLU A 127 17.27 -6.29 -4.57
N VAL A 128 16.18 -5.99 -3.85
CA VAL A 128 15.63 -6.88 -2.83
C VAL A 128 15.06 -8.16 -3.46
N LEU A 129 14.36 -8.03 -4.58
CA LEU A 129 13.79 -9.19 -5.28
C LEU A 129 14.89 -10.11 -5.83
N GLU A 130 15.97 -9.59 -6.39
CA GLU A 130 17.10 -10.41 -6.86
C GLU A 130 17.79 -11.17 -5.71
N LYS A 131 17.98 -10.53 -4.56
CA LYS A 131 18.49 -11.21 -3.34
C LYS A 131 17.56 -12.31 -2.86
N LEU A 132 16.24 -12.12 -3.00
CA LEU A 132 15.27 -13.13 -2.60
C LEU A 132 15.14 -14.27 -3.62
N LYS A 133 15.19 -13.99 -4.93
CA LYS A 133 15.22 -15.04 -5.98
C LYS A 133 16.42 -15.97 -5.81
N THR A 134 17.59 -15.40 -5.54
CA THR A 134 18.82 -16.18 -5.30
C THR A 134 18.72 -17.02 -4.03
N ALA A 135 18.05 -16.53 -2.98
CA ALA A 135 17.83 -17.28 -1.74
C ALA A 135 16.74 -18.36 -1.83
N PHE A 136 15.71 -18.14 -2.65
CA PHE A 136 14.55 -19.01 -2.80
C PHE A 136 14.45 -19.49 -4.26
N SER A 137 15.34 -20.40 -4.65
CA SER A 137 15.27 -21.08 -5.94
C SER A 137 14.03 -21.96 -5.99
N GLY A 138 13.04 -21.61 -6.80
CA GLY A 138 11.85 -22.43 -7.03
C GLY A 138 11.21 -22.08 -8.37
N SER A 139 10.97 -23.09 -9.19
CA SER A 139 10.25 -22.98 -10.45
C SER A 139 8.78 -23.31 -10.26
N ASP A 140 7.93 -22.55 -10.95
CA ASP A 140 6.83 -22.98 -11.82
C ASP A 140 5.71 -21.94 -11.78
N ASP A 141 5.74 -21.04 -12.76
CA ASP A 141 4.62 -20.17 -13.10
C ASP A 141 3.64 -20.99 -13.95
N GLU A 142 2.68 -21.66 -13.30
CA GLU A 142 1.40 -21.91 -13.98
C GLU A 142 0.78 -20.55 -14.33
N ASP A 143 0.16 -20.40 -15.51
CA ASP A 143 -0.55 -19.18 -15.94
C ASP A 143 -1.87 -18.99 -15.16
N LEU A 144 -1.76 -18.93 -13.84
CA LEU A 144 -2.84 -18.65 -12.91
C LEU A 144 -3.44 -17.27 -13.20
N GLU A 145 -2.62 -16.30 -13.61
CA GLU A 145 -3.08 -14.97 -14.01
C GLU A 145 -4.05 -15.04 -15.20
N GLY A 146 -3.72 -15.82 -16.23
CA GLY A 146 -4.60 -16.07 -17.37
C GLY A 146 -5.93 -16.71 -16.97
N ILE A 147 -5.89 -17.73 -16.11
CA ILE A 147 -7.10 -18.41 -15.62
C ILE A 147 -7.98 -17.44 -14.83
N TRP A 148 -7.41 -16.69 -13.89
CA TRP A 148 -8.15 -15.70 -13.10
C TRP A 148 -8.73 -14.60 -13.98
N ARG A 149 -7.99 -14.11 -14.97
CA ARG A 149 -8.48 -13.10 -15.92
C ARG A 149 -9.72 -13.60 -16.65
N ILE A 150 -9.67 -14.80 -17.22
CA ILE A 150 -10.82 -15.41 -17.93
C ILE A 150 -12.02 -15.56 -16.98
N TYR A 151 -11.79 -16.03 -15.76
CA TYR A 151 -12.84 -16.16 -14.76
C TYR A 151 -13.51 -14.81 -14.44
N TYR A 152 -12.73 -13.77 -14.14
CA TYR A 152 -13.28 -12.45 -13.81
C TYR A 152 -13.98 -11.79 -15.00
N GLU A 153 -13.45 -11.95 -16.21
CA GLU A 153 -14.08 -11.48 -17.44
C GLU A 153 -15.45 -12.15 -17.67
N SER A 154 -15.56 -13.46 -17.40
CA SER A 154 -16.83 -14.20 -17.50
C SER A 154 -17.91 -13.69 -16.54
N GLN A 155 -17.52 -13.15 -15.39
CA GLN A 155 -18.43 -12.60 -14.38
C GLN A 155 -18.70 -11.09 -14.57
N CYS A 156 -17.97 -10.43 -15.47
CA CYS A 156 -18.02 -8.99 -15.64
C CYS A 156 -19.29 -8.56 -16.40
N SER A 157 -20.29 -8.07 -15.66
CA SER A 157 -21.47 -7.47 -16.28
C SER A 157 -21.21 -6.01 -16.66
N LEU A 158 -21.18 -5.71 -17.96
CA LEU A 158 -21.01 -4.34 -18.49
C LEU A 158 -22.05 -3.36 -17.96
N LYS A 159 -23.27 -3.84 -17.66
CA LYS A 159 -24.36 -3.03 -17.07
C LYS A 159 -24.07 -2.54 -15.65
N ARG A 160 -23.12 -3.17 -14.94
CA ARG A 160 -22.69 -2.80 -13.58
C ARG A 160 -21.44 -1.92 -13.56
N ARG A 161 -20.84 -1.63 -14.73
CA ARG A 161 -19.63 -0.81 -14.83
C ARG A 161 -19.98 0.66 -14.61
N ASN A 162 -19.52 1.23 -13.49
CA ASN A 162 -19.67 2.65 -13.20
C ASN A 162 -18.28 3.31 -13.06
N PRO A 163 -17.70 3.80 -14.18
CA PRO A 163 -16.36 4.40 -14.16
C PRO A 163 -16.32 5.71 -13.36
N GLU A 164 -17.40 6.48 -13.33
CA GLU A 164 -17.46 7.72 -12.55
C GLU A 164 -17.34 7.44 -11.05
N ALA A 165 -18.07 6.44 -10.55
CA ALA A 165 -17.98 6.02 -9.16
C ALA A 165 -16.59 5.48 -8.82
N PHE A 166 -15.93 4.78 -9.76
CA PHE A 166 -14.56 4.33 -9.60
C PHE A 166 -13.60 5.51 -9.44
N HIS A 167 -13.59 6.47 -10.37
CA HIS A 167 -12.69 7.62 -10.33
C HIS A 167 -12.95 8.53 -9.12
N ARG A 168 -14.20 8.64 -8.66
CA ARG A 168 -14.53 9.38 -7.43
C ARG A 168 -13.95 8.73 -6.18
N ARG A 169 -13.94 7.39 -6.12
CA ARG A 169 -13.44 6.61 -4.97
C ARG A 169 -11.95 6.33 -5.04
N MET A 170 -11.37 6.38 -6.25
CA MET A 170 -9.97 6.12 -6.51
C MET A 170 -9.38 7.23 -7.39
N PRO A 171 -8.87 8.30 -6.75
CA PRO A 171 -8.24 9.42 -7.45
C PRO A 171 -7.01 8.96 -8.25
N GLU A 172 -6.72 9.62 -9.37
CA GLU A 172 -5.61 9.26 -10.26
C GLU A 172 -4.25 9.18 -9.56
N ARG A 173 -4.01 10.08 -8.60
CA ARG A 173 -2.79 10.08 -7.80
C ARG A 173 -2.59 8.76 -7.04
N ASP A 174 -3.66 8.20 -6.48
CA ASP A 174 -3.59 6.96 -5.70
C ASP A 174 -3.51 5.73 -6.62
N LEU A 175 -4.04 5.82 -7.85
CA LEU A 175 -3.86 4.81 -8.89
C LEU A 175 -2.38 4.70 -9.27
N LYS A 176 -1.73 5.84 -9.51
CA LYS A 176 -0.30 5.91 -9.79
C LYS A 176 0.53 5.33 -8.64
N SER A 177 0.15 5.60 -7.39
CA SER A 177 0.80 5.03 -6.21
C SER A 177 0.74 3.51 -6.11
N CYS A 178 -0.26 2.85 -6.71
CA CYS A 178 -0.39 1.40 -6.75
C CYS A 178 0.15 0.76 -8.04
N GLY A 179 0.74 1.55 -8.94
CA GLY A 179 1.21 1.06 -10.25
C GLY A 179 0.07 0.68 -11.20
N SER A 180 -1.16 1.12 -10.90
CA SER A 180 -2.32 0.86 -11.76
C SER A 180 -2.36 1.88 -12.89
N THR A 181 -1.79 1.52 -14.04
CA THR A 181 -1.97 2.30 -15.28
C THR A 181 -3.37 2.02 -15.82
N THR A 182 -4.38 2.82 -15.43
CA THR A 182 -5.58 2.91 -16.28
C THR A 182 -5.12 3.45 -17.63
N ALA A 183 -5.27 2.65 -18.68
CA ALA A 183 -4.79 2.88 -20.03
C ALA A 183 -5.21 4.24 -20.63
N ARG A 184 -4.53 5.33 -20.25
CA ARG A 184 -4.64 6.65 -20.90
C ARG A 184 -3.33 7.43 -21.04
N ASP A 185 -2.25 7.09 -20.33
CA ASP A 185 -0.95 7.75 -20.52
C ASP A 185 0.05 6.79 -21.16
N GLY A 186 0.34 7.02 -22.45
CA GLY A 186 1.38 6.31 -23.21
C GLY A 186 2.81 6.68 -22.83
N ASN A 187 3.07 7.08 -21.58
CA ASN A 187 4.38 7.58 -21.16
C ASN A 187 4.73 7.33 -19.67
N CYS A 188 4.00 6.47 -18.95
CA CYS A 188 4.43 5.98 -17.64
C CYS A 188 4.99 4.57 -17.80
N THR A 189 6.26 4.41 -17.43
CA THR A 189 7.00 3.14 -17.39
C THR A 189 6.17 2.08 -16.68
N ARG A 190 5.92 0.97 -17.35
CA ARG A 190 5.19 -0.19 -16.84
C ARG A 190 6.04 -0.91 -15.81
N LEU A 191 5.37 -1.69 -14.95
CA LEU A 191 6.00 -2.64 -14.04
C LEU A 191 6.89 -3.65 -14.78
N ASP A 192 6.54 -3.96 -16.03
CA ASP A 192 7.28 -4.86 -16.92
C ASP A 192 8.58 -4.21 -17.45
N ASP A 193 8.66 -2.88 -17.48
CA ASP A 193 9.84 -2.13 -17.96
C ASP A 193 10.99 -2.13 -16.93
N PHE A 194 10.78 -2.67 -15.73
CA PHE A 194 11.81 -2.80 -14.69
C PHE A 194 12.62 -4.10 -14.78
N PHE A 195 12.20 -5.05 -15.63
CA PHE A 195 12.84 -6.35 -15.80
C PHE A 195 13.25 -6.64 -17.25
N GLY A 196 13.22 -5.62 -18.12
CA GLY A 196 13.79 -5.65 -19.47
C GLY A 196 15.25 -5.23 -19.48
#